data_AF-A0A3P6GVJ1-F1
#
_entry.id   AF-A0A3P6GVJ1-F1
#
_cell.length_a   1.000
_cell.length_b   1.000
_cell.length_c   1.000
_cell.angle_alpha   90.00
_cell.angle_beta   90.00
_cell.angle_gamma   90.00
#
_symmetry.space_group_name_H-M   'P 1'
#
loop_
_entity.id
_entity.type
_entity.pdbx_description
1 polymer ?
#
loop_
_entity_poly.entity_id
_entity_poly.type
_entity_poly.pdbx_seq_one_letter_code
_entity_poly.pdbx_strand_id
1 'polypeptide(L)'
;MSLPSPERVSLPSLKDIVLIVIEYTNPWALEKLISQCPVLENVSIDRIYGDGMPILRVRSQSLLSFMHYWDKNDDYEKDRIVEIDAPMLKCLRISDGGTASFIIKNQPSLVEADIDTVFSLTTEMLLQVANEIQVRDFLVGISKVKDLTIASSTLEVPIFLDFQL
;
A
#
# COMPACT_ATOMS: atom_id res chain seq x y z
N MET A 1 2.71 -1.69 -20.24
CA MET A 1 4.19 -1.72 -20.31
C MET A 1 4.66 -2.61 -19.17
N SER A 2 5.56 -3.57 -19.44
CA SER A 2 6.06 -4.46 -18.37
C SER A 2 7.39 -3.96 -17.81
N LEU A 3 7.58 -4.03 -16.49
CA LEU A 3 8.86 -3.70 -15.85
C LEU A 3 9.78 -4.94 -15.85
N PRO A 4 10.86 -4.97 -16.66
CA PRO A 4 11.83 -6.07 -16.62
C PRO A 4 12.61 -6.05 -15.30
N SER A 5 13.21 -7.18 -14.93
CA SER A 5 14.04 -7.29 -13.71
C SER A 5 15.14 -6.21 -13.71
N PRO A 6 15.20 -5.29 -12.73
CA PRO A 6 16.11 -4.14 -12.76
C PRO A 6 17.53 -4.51 -12.32
N GLU A 7 18.06 -5.66 -12.75
CA GLU A 7 19.30 -6.25 -12.22
C GLU A 7 20.57 -5.41 -12.41
N ARG A 8 20.50 -4.36 -13.24
CA ARG A 8 21.66 -3.55 -13.63
C ARG A 8 21.38 -2.05 -13.65
N VAL A 9 20.24 -1.60 -13.15
CA VAL A 9 19.86 -0.18 -13.18
C VAL A 9 19.96 0.39 -11.77
N SER A 10 20.90 1.31 -11.58
CA SER A 10 20.98 2.13 -10.37
C SER A 10 20.74 3.59 -10.74
N LEU A 11 19.94 4.27 -9.93
CA LEU A 11 19.58 5.68 -10.10
C LEU A 11 20.05 6.44 -8.85
N PRO A 12 21.38 6.61 -8.66
CA PRO A 12 21.97 7.05 -7.39
C PRO A 12 21.60 8.47 -6.97
N SER A 13 21.07 9.28 -7.90
CA SER A 13 20.68 10.68 -7.67
C SER A 13 19.16 10.88 -7.75
N LEU A 14 18.38 9.81 -7.93
CA LEU A 14 16.92 9.92 -8.06
C LEU A 14 16.28 10.18 -6.70
N LYS A 15 15.54 11.28 -6.61
CA LYS A 15 14.78 11.69 -5.41
C LYS A 15 13.30 11.40 -5.52
N ASP A 16 12.76 11.41 -6.74
CA ASP A 16 11.33 11.33 -7.00
C ASP A 16 11.07 10.26 -8.04
N ILE A 17 10.14 9.35 -7.76
CA ILE A 17 9.67 8.38 -8.74
C ILE A 17 8.15 8.30 -8.74
N VAL A 18 7.58 8.31 -9.94
CA VAL A 18 6.15 8.09 -10.17
C VAL A 18 6.01 6.90 -11.11
N LEU A 19 5.29 5.89 -10.66
CA LEU A 19 5.06 4.64 -11.37
C LEU A 19 3.57 4.54 -11.69
N ILE A 20 3.22 4.58 -12.97
CA ILE A 20 1.83 4.64 -13.44
C ILE A 20 1.55 3.42 -14.31
N VAL A 21 0.55 2.63 -13.95
CA VAL A 21 -0.02 1.58 -14.82
C VAL A 21 1.05 0.59 -15.31
N ILE A 22 1.79 0.02 -14.36
CA ILE A 22 2.90 -0.91 -14.62
C ILE A 22 2.44 -2.35 -14.40
N GLU A 23 2.70 -3.21 -15.39
CA GLU A 23 2.62 -4.67 -15.23
C GLU A 23 3.98 -5.20 -14.78
N TYR A 24 3.97 -6.10 -13.79
CA TYR A 24 5.17 -6.68 -13.24
C TYR A 24 5.25 -8.16 -13.59
N THR A 25 6.30 -8.54 -14.31
CA THR A 25 6.60 -9.94 -14.60
C THR A 25 7.48 -10.59 -13.53
N ASN A 26 8.02 -9.79 -12.61
CA ASN A 26 8.84 -10.23 -11.49
C ASN A 26 8.29 -9.57 -10.20
N PRO A 27 7.85 -10.37 -9.20
CA PRO A 27 7.27 -9.84 -7.97
C PRO A 27 8.25 -9.03 -7.10
N TRP A 28 9.54 -9.06 -7.42
CA TRP A 28 10.60 -8.32 -6.72
C TRP A 28 11.10 -7.10 -7.47
N ALA A 29 10.58 -6.83 -8.68
CA ALA A 29 11.11 -5.78 -9.54
C ALA A 29 11.00 -4.39 -8.89
N LEU A 30 9.85 -4.07 -8.29
CA LEU A 30 9.62 -2.80 -7.61
C LEU A 30 10.55 -2.61 -6.41
N GLU A 31 10.60 -3.60 -5.52
CA GLU A 31 11.45 -3.54 -4.33
C GLU A 31 12.92 -3.37 -4.73
N LYS A 32 13.37 -4.11 -5.75
CA LYS A 32 14.73 -4.00 -6.26
C LYS A 32 15.00 -2.61 -6.84
N LEU A 33 14.09 -2.04 -7.62
CA LEU A 33 14.21 -0.68 -8.17
C LEU A 33 14.38 0.36 -7.05
N ILE A 34 13.51 0.32 -6.03
CA ILE A 34 13.57 1.24 -4.88
C ILE A 34 14.91 1.08 -4.15
N SER A 35 15.38 -0.15 -3.91
CA SER A 35 16.66 -0.40 -3.22
C SER A 35 17.88 0.15 -3.96
N GLN A 36 17.78 0.35 -5.29
CA GLN A 36 18.84 0.89 -6.13
C GLN A 36 18.82 2.43 -6.24
N CYS A 37 17.93 3.10 -5.48
CA CYS A 37 17.77 4.55 -5.42
C CYS A 37 18.08 5.06 -3.99
N PRO A 38 19.36 5.19 -3.59
CA PRO A 38 19.76 5.46 -2.20
C PRO A 38 19.26 6.80 -1.64
N VAL A 39 18.97 7.79 -2.49
CA VAL A 39 18.52 9.14 -2.09
C VAL A 39 17.04 9.39 -2.40
N LEU A 40 16.26 8.34 -2.60
CA LEU A 40 14.85 8.42 -2.98
C LEU A 40 14.00 8.97 -1.83
N GLU A 41 13.46 10.16 -2.02
CA GLU A 41 12.67 10.89 -1.02
C GLU A 41 11.15 10.71 -1.26
N ASN A 42 10.71 10.57 -2.52
CA ASN A 42 9.28 10.50 -2.86
C ASN A 42 8.97 9.36 -3.82
N VAL A 43 7.97 8.55 -3.48
CA VAL A 43 7.45 7.46 -4.31
C VAL A 43 5.95 7.61 -4.48
N SER A 44 5.49 7.60 -5.72
CA SER A 44 4.07 7.50 -6.07
C SER A 44 3.84 6.28 -6.95
N ILE A 45 2.83 5.49 -6.61
CA ILE A 45 2.47 4.27 -7.35
C ILE A 45 0.98 4.31 -7.64
N ASP A 46 0.65 4.24 -8.92
CA ASP A 46 -0.68 4.04 -9.45
C ASP A 46 -0.72 2.65 -10.10
N ARG A 47 -1.47 1.75 -9.46
CA ARG A 47 -1.53 0.34 -9.81
C ARG A 47 -2.75 0.05 -10.71
N ILE A 48 -2.66 -1.04 -11.48
CA ILE A 48 -3.74 -1.53 -12.35
C ILE A 48 -4.12 -2.98 -12.11
N TYR A 49 -5.37 -3.31 -12.41
CA TYR A 49 -5.86 -4.69 -12.39
C TYR A 49 -4.91 -5.65 -13.13
N GLY A 50 -4.62 -6.79 -12.49
CA GLY A 50 -3.77 -7.81 -13.09
C GLY A 50 -2.30 -7.42 -13.26
N ASP A 51 -1.80 -6.42 -12.52
CA ASP A 51 -0.38 -6.01 -12.53
C ASP A 51 0.63 -7.11 -12.14
N GLY A 52 0.19 -8.31 -11.75
CA GLY A 52 1.05 -9.43 -11.37
C GLY A 52 1.76 -9.24 -10.02
N MET A 53 1.37 -8.24 -9.22
CA MET A 53 1.96 -7.93 -7.92
C MET A 53 0.99 -8.23 -6.76
N PRO A 54 1.00 -9.46 -6.23
CA PRO A 54 0.20 -9.77 -5.04
C PRO A 54 0.71 -9.05 -3.79
N ILE A 55 2.01 -8.73 -3.73
CA ILE A 55 2.62 -8.03 -2.60
C ILE A 55 3.46 -6.85 -3.10
N LEU A 56 3.05 -5.64 -2.73
CA LEU A 56 3.79 -4.41 -2.97
C LEU A 56 4.68 -4.14 -1.76
N ARG A 57 6.01 -4.16 -1.94
CA ARG A 57 6.99 -3.90 -0.88
C ARG A 57 7.75 -2.62 -1.15
N VAL A 58 7.68 -1.69 -0.21
CA VAL A 58 8.43 -0.44 -0.21
C VAL A 58 9.44 -0.49 0.92
N ARG A 59 10.71 -0.72 0.60
CA ARG A 59 11.82 -0.71 1.56
C ARG A 59 12.79 0.40 1.20
N SER A 60 12.89 1.43 2.03
CA SER A 60 13.80 2.55 1.79
C SER A 60 14.22 3.24 3.08
N GLN A 61 15.49 3.60 3.19
CA GLN A 61 16.02 4.34 4.33
C GLN A 61 15.96 5.85 4.14
N SER A 62 15.65 6.35 2.94
CA SER A 62 15.62 7.79 2.61
C SER A 62 14.23 8.32 2.30
N LEU A 63 13.23 7.45 2.17
CA LEU A 63 11.88 7.82 1.76
C LEU A 63 11.19 8.70 2.80
N LEU A 64 10.67 9.84 2.33
CA LEU A 64 9.96 10.85 3.10
C LEU A 64 8.47 10.88 2.77
N SER A 65 8.09 10.63 1.52
CA SER A 65 6.70 10.59 1.07
C SER A 65 6.39 9.32 0.28
N PHE A 66 5.26 8.69 0.61
CA PHE A 66 4.73 7.56 -0.14
C PHE A 66 3.27 7.79 -0.48
N MET A 67 2.93 7.63 -1.75
CA MET A 67 1.58 7.71 -2.28
C MET A 67 1.24 6.43 -3.04
N HIS A 68 0.13 5.81 -2.66
CA HIS A 68 -0.39 4.59 -3.26
C HIS A 68 -1.81 4.80 -3.75
N TYR A 69 -2.05 4.51 -5.02
CA TYR A 69 -3.34 4.63 -5.68
C TYR A 69 -3.74 3.31 -6.35
N TRP A 70 -4.99 2.92 -6.14
CA TRP A 70 -5.67 1.80 -6.79
C TRP A 70 -7.15 2.12 -6.95
N ASP A 71 -7.64 2.09 -8.19
CA ASP A 71 -9.05 2.40 -8.47
C ASP A 71 -10.00 1.43 -7.75
N LYS A 72 -11.11 1.97 -7.24
CA LYS A 72 -12.08 1.28 -6.39
C LYS A 72 -13.05 0.39 -7.15
N ASN A 73 -12.98 0.36 -8.48
CA ASN A 73 -13.97 -0.28 -9.34
C ASN A 73 -13.66 -1.74 -9.72
N ASP A 74 -12.47 -2.26 -9.37
CA ASP A 74 -12.06 -3.62 -9.76
C ASP A 74 -12.34 -4.64 -8.65
N ASP A 75 -13.52 -5.26 -8.71
CA ASP A 75 -14.09 -6.15 -7.68
C ASP A 75 -13.44 -7.54 -7.58
N TYR A 76 -12.36 -7.81 -8.33
CA TYR A 76 -11.97 -9.17 -8.68
C TYR A 76 -10.67 -9.69 -8.04
N GLU A 77 -9.87 -8.86 -7.35
CA GLU A 77 -8.68 -9.32 -6.62
C GLU A 77 -8.48 -8.56 -5.30
N LYS A 78 -8.93 -9.15 -4.18
CA LYS A 78 -8.89 -8.49 -2.86
C LYS A 78 -7.83 -9.02 -1.90
N ASP A 79 -6.91 -9.88 -2.34
CA ASP A 79 -5.89 -10.51 -1.48
C ASP A 79 -4.49 -9.88 -1.60
N ARG A 80 -4.44 -8.57 -1.90
CA ARG A 80 -3.18 -7.85 -2.09
C ARG A 80 -2.65 -7.30 -0.77
N ILE A 81 -1.33 -7.31 -0.61
CA ILE A 81 -0.66 -6.80 0.60
C ILE A 81 0.27 -5.65 0.21
N VAL A 82 0.22 -4.56 0.97
CA VAL A 82 1.17 -3.45 0.89
C VAL A 82 2.03 -3.47 2.16
N GLU A 83 3.33 -3.73 2.02
CA GLU A 83 4.30 -3.64 3.10
C GLU A 83 5.15 -2.38 2.96
N ILE A 84 5.15 -1.54 3.99
CA ILE A 84 5.95 -0.31 4.05
C ILE A 84 6.98 -0.46 5.16
N ASP A 85 8.25 -0.42 4.79
CA ASP A 85 9.40 -0.41 5.70
C ASP A 85 10.29 0.80 5.35
N ALA A 86 9.89 1.95 5.88
CA ALA A 86 10.51 3.23 5.59
C ALA A 86 10.58 4.09 6.87
N PRO A 87 11.63 3.96 7.70
CA PRO A 87 11.68 4.60 9.02
C PRO A 87 11.67 6.14 8.97
N MET A 88 12.13 6.74 7.86
CA MET A 88 12.14 8.19 7.65
C MET A 88 10.84 8.76 7.06
N LEU A 89 9.84 7.92 6.80
CA LEU A 89 8.60 8.32 6.15
C LEU A 89 7.83 9.33 7.02
N LYS A 90 7.47 10.47 6.42
CA LYS A 90 6.74 11.58 7.06
C LYS A 90 5.33 11.75 6.53
N CYS A 91 5.12 11.45 5.25
CA CYS A 91 3.84 11.64 4.58
C CYS A 91 3.40 10.32 3.95
N LEU A 92 2.20 9.86 4.30
CA LEU A 92 1.58 8.66 3.74
C LEU A 92 0.23 9.03 3.11
N ARG A 93 0.04 8.73 1.82
CA ARG A 93 -1.25 8.89 1.15
C ARG A 93 -1.68 7.57 0.53
N ILE A 94 -2.89 7.13 0.85
CA ILE A 94 -3.46 5.88 0.35
C ILE A 94 -4.84 6.19 -0.19
N SER A 95 -5.08 5.87 -1.46
CA SER A 95 -6.40 5.82 -2.05
C SER A 95 -6.56 4.46 -2.75
N ASP A 96 -7.23 3.50 -2.09
CA ASP A 96 -7.19 2.09 -2.49
C ASP A 96 -8.52 1.37 -2.24
N GLY A 97 -9.10 0.74 -3.26
CA GLY A 97 -10.33 -0.06 -3.09
C GLY A 97 -10.18 -1.59 -3.07
N GLY A 98 -8.97 -2.14 -3.05
CA GLY A 98 -8.75 -3.58 -3.30
C GLY A 98 -7.61 -4.25 -2.52
N THR A 99 -6.88 -3.52 -1.67
CA THR A 99 -5.79 -4.07 -0.86
C THR A 99 -6.32 -4.64 0.45
N ALA A 100 -6.12 -5.94 0.67
CA ALA A 100 -6.51 -6.62 1.90
C ALA A 100 -5.79 -6.06 3.13
N SER A 101 -4.51 -5.74 3.02
CA SER A 101 -3.76 -5.35 4.22
C SER A 101 -2.63 -4.38 3.91
N PHE A 102 -2.48 -3.42 4.82
CA PHE A 102 -1.36 -2.49 4.89
C PHE A 102 -0.54 -2.79 6.14
N ILE A 103 0.71 -3.21 5.94
CA ILE A 103 1.64 -3.55 7.01
C ILE A 103 2.70 -2.47 7.08
N ILE A 104 2.63 -1.62 8.11
CA ILE A 104 3.59 -0.55 8.36
C ILE A 104 4.59 -1.02 9.41
N LYS A 105 5.85 -1.20 9.00
CA LYS A 105 6.94 -1.66 9.85
C LYS A 105 7.72 -0.50 10.44
N ASN A 106 8.43 -0.79 11.54
CA ASN A 106 9.40 0.12 12.16
C ASN A 106 8.85 1.50 12.58
N GLN A 107 7.51 1.61 12.74
CA GLN A 107 6.80 2.80 13.24
C GLN A 107 7.39 4.11 12.70
N PRO A 108 7.17 4.42 11.41
CA PRO A 108 7.75 5.59 10.76
C PRO A 108 7.43 6.87 11.54
N SER A 109 8.28 7.89 11.37
CA SER A 109 8.08 9.23 11.94
C SER A 109 7.01 10.02 11.16
N LEU A 110 5.84 9.41 10.95
CA LEU A 110 4.73 9.99 10.21
C LEU A 110 4.27 11.28 10.88
N VAL A 111 4.18 12.33 10.06
CA VAL A 111 3.62 13.63 10.42
C VAL A 111 2.22 13.73 9.87
N GLU A 112 2.03 13.36 8.60
CA GLU A 112 0.77 13.47 7.87
C GLU A 112 0.37 12.11 7.28
N ALA A 113 -0.91 11.77 7.43
CA ALA A 113 -1.52 10.64 6.74
C ALA A 113 -2.88 11.04 6.14
N ASP A 114 -3.10 10.67 4.88
CA ASP A 114 -4.36 10.81 4.16
C ASP A 114 -4.79 9.42 3.67
N ILE A 115 -5.81 8.85 4.31
CA ILE A 115 -6.19 7.46 4.14
C ILE A 115 -7.62 7.35 3.63
N ASP A 116 -7.76 6.81 2.42
CA ASP A 116 -9.03 6.45 1.80
C ASP A 116 -8.93 5.03 1.24
N THR A 117 -9.20 4.04 2.10
CA THR A 117 -9.15 2.64 1.70
C THR A 117 -10.39 1.85 2.10
N VAL A 118 -10.57 0.66 1.53
CA VAL A 118 -11.59 -0.32 1.94
C VAL A 118 -10.91 -1.64 2.30
N PHE A 119 -10.93 -2.02 3.58
CA PHE A 119 -10.43 -3.31 4.02
C PHE A 119 -11.52 -4.38 3.79
N SER A 120 -11.34 -5.21 2.78
CA SER A 120 -12.27 -6.32 2.53
C SER A 120 -11.51 -7.57 2.11
N LEU A 121 -11.56 -8.61 2.92
CA LEU A 121 -11.18 -9.96 2.51
C LEU A 121 -12.28 -10.58 1.65
N THR A 122 -11.95 -11.51 0.76
CA THR A 122 -12.92 -12.17 -0.13
C THR A 122 -13.36 -13.57 0.28
N THR A 123 -12.78 -14.16 1.33
CA THR A 123 -12.94 -15.60 1.62
C THR A 123 -13.69 -15.87 2.93
N GLU A 124 -14.68 -16.76 2.87
CA GLU A 124 -15.83 -17.00 3.78
C GLU A 124 -15.63 -16.92 5.32
N MET A 125 -16.71 -16.47 5.97
CA MET A 125 -17.12 -16.56 7.40
C MET A 125 -16.20 -16.06 8.52
N LEU A 126 -14.87 -15.97 8.34
CA LEU A 126 -13.97 -15.31 9.31
C LEU A 126 -13.73 -13.82 9.00
N LEU A 127 -14.41 -13.30 7.97
CA LEU A 127 -14.25 -11.96 7.41
C LEU A 127 -14.32 -10.83 8.44
N GLN A 128 -15.31 -10.82 9.32
CA GLN A 128 -15.54 -9.65 10.18
C GLN A 128 -14.39 -9.47 11.18
N VAL A 129 -14.04 -10.52 11.91
CA VAL A 129 -12.93 -10.49 12.88
C VAL A 129 -11.60 -10.21 12.17
N ALA A 130 -11.39 -10.77 10.99
CA ALA A 130 -10.18 -10.54 10.22
C ALA A 130 -10.08 -9.09 9.70
N ASN A 131 -11.18 -8.51 9.20
CA ASN A 131 -11.23 -7.11 8.78
C ASN A 131 -11.04 -6.16 9.98
N GLU A 132 -11.66 -6.43 11.13
CA GLU A 132 -11.45 -5.67 12.37
C GLU A 132 -9.99 -5.70 12.82
N ILE A 133 -9.34 -6.86 12.74
CA ILE A 133 -7.91 -7.00 13.04
C ILE A 133 -7.07 -6.18 12.06
N GLN A 134 -7.38 -6.19 10.77
CA GLN A 134 -6.65 -5.41 9.77
C GLN A 134 -6.79 -3.91 9.98
N VAL A 135 -8.01 -3.41 10.18
CA VAL A 135 -8.27 -2.00 10.48
C VAL A 135 -7.51 -1.61 11.75
N ARG A 136 -7.60 -2.41 12.81
CA ARG A 136 -6.90 -2.16 14.07
C ARG A 136 -5.38 -2.12 13.87
N ASP A 137 -4.81 -3.13 13.24
CA ASP A 137 -3.36 -3.25 13.08
C ASP A 137 -2.81 -2.13 12.18
N PHE A 138 -3.58 -1.71 11.17
CA PHE A 138 -3.27 -0.54 10.37
C PHE A 138 -3.28 0.75 11.20
N LEU A 139 -4.35 0.98 11.98
CA LEU A 139 -4.45 2.15 12.87
C LEU A 139 -3.33 2.17 13.92
N VAL A 140 -2.91 1.01 14.43
CA VAL A 140 -1.74 0.89 15.31
C VAL A 140 -0.46 1.31 14.56
N GLY A 141 -0.32 0.91 13.29
CA GLY A 141 0.81 1.28 12.44
C GLY A 141 0.96 2.79 12.22
N ILE A 142 -0.15 3.53 12.15
CA ILE A 142 -0.17 5.00 12.00
C ILE A 142 -0.45 5.77 13.29
N SER A 143 -0.52 5.11 14.44
CA SER A 143 -0.99 5.69 15.72
C SER A 143 -0.24 6.93 16.24
N LYS A 144 0.95 7.23 15.69
CA LYS A 144 1.78 8.39 16.08
C LYS A 144 1.68 9.59 15.13
N VAL A 145 0.86 9.49 14.07
CA VAL A 145 0.66 10.59 13.12
C VAL A 145 0.09 11.83 13.83
N LYS A 146 0.46 13.02 13.35
CA LYS A 146 -0.01 14.30 13.93
C LYS A 146 -1.25 14.81 13.20
N ASP A 147 -1.20 14.77 11.88
CA ASP A 147 -2.24 15.25 10.99
C ASP A 147 -2.84 14.05 10.24
N LEU A 148 -4.07 13.67 10.59
CA LEU A 148 -4.77 12.51 10.01
C LEU A 148 -6.04 12.95 9.30
N THR A 149 -6.12 12.64 8.01
CA THR A 149 -7.37 12.58 7.25
C THR A 149 -7.69 11.12 6.98
N ILE A 150 -8.92 10.70 7.27
CA ILE A 150 -9.37 9.32 7.10
C ILE A 150 -10.80 9.29 6.56
N ALA A 151 -11.01 8.54 5.48
CA ALA A 151 -12.34 8.34 4.91
C ALA A 151 -13.19 7.42 5.80
N SER A 152 -14.50 7.63 5.83
CA SER A 152 -15.41 6.77 6.62
C SER A 152 -15.32 5.30 6.19
N SER A 153 -15.18 5.05 4.89
CA SER A 153 -15.02 3.72 4.31
C SER A 153 -13.82 2.95 4.86
N THR A 154 -12.78 3.64 5.35
CA THR A 154 -11.60 3.02 5.99
C THR A 154 -11.94 2.46 7.37
N LEU A 155 -12.90 3.07 8.06
CA LEU A 155 -13.34 2.70 9.40
C LEU A 155 -14.55 1.77 9.40
N GLU A 156 -15.22 1.64 8.25
CA GLU A 156 -16.34 0.74 8.08
C GLU A 156 -15.84 -0.71 8.11
N VAL A 157 -16.34 -1.47 9.08
CA VAL A 157 -16.28 -2.92 9.03
C VAL A 157 -17.50 -3.35 8.22
N PRO A 158 -17.37 -3.92 7.01
CA PRO A 158 -18.52 -4.33 6.22
C PRO A 158 -19.33 -5.35 7.02
N ILE A 159 -20.52 -4.92 7.45
CA ILE A 159 -21.50 -5.77 8.12
C ILE A 159 -22.14 -6.60 7.01
N PHE A 160 -21.63 -7.80 6.75
CA PHE A 160 -22.34 -8.78 5.94
C PHE A 160 -23.50 -9.36 6.76
N LEU A 161 -24.54 -8.56 6.95
CA LEU A 161 -25.87 -9.06 7.32
C LEU A 161 -26.69 -9.13 6.05
N ASP A 162 -26.63 -10.28 5.38
CA ASP A 162 -27.77 -10.81 4.65
C ASP A 162 -27.78 -12.33 4.81
N PHE A 163 -28.43 -12.78 5.87
CA PHE A 163 -29.03 -14.11 5.87
C PHE A 163 -30.17 -14.08 4.86
N GLN A 164 -29.97 -14.67 3.68
CA GLN A 164 -31.08 -15.24 2.95
C GLN A 164 -31.17 -16.73 3.29
N LEU A 165 -32.31 -17.04 3.91
CA LEU A 165 -32.88 -18.31 4.39
C LEU A 165 -32.41 -19.60 3.71
#